data_AF-A0A0G0WLG0-F1
#
_entry.id   AF-A0A0G0WLG0-F1
#
_cell.length_a   1.000
_cell.length_b   1.000
_cell.length_c   1.000
_cell.angle_alpha   90.00
_cell.angle_beta   90.00
_cell.angle_gamma   90.00
#
_symmetry.space_group_name_H-M   'P 1'
#
loop_
_entity.id
_entity.type
_entity.pdbx_description
1 polymer ?
#
loop_
_entity_poly.entity_id
_entity_poly.type
_entity_poly.pdbx_seq_one_letter_code
_entity_poly.pdbx_strand_id
1 'polypeptide(L)'
;MPYPITKRQKQVYDFVKVFIDDKGYSPTLEEIKKRLRLSAVSTVHQHINALIDKGYIKRFDNLARAIEINGVTEEDQNFIEIPLLGMIAAGEPIEAIEIPETISVPKELTLGQGRHYGLKVRGDSMQDAGIFDSDTVIVREQPVVDNGEIGVAIVNGNEATLKRIYKEKNGIRLQPANKNYKPILTKNVLIQGRVTGVLRSRFDPLPKPAQLPLFMYPQKNEQLLQIHNRRFLGNKTKLLGFIGDIVADKCRGYYTFCDIFAGTGVVGQYFNRPDTKIISNDILDSSFTSLQCWLGTKNYNKDKISNTTEYLNSIESNKENYVSENFGNSYFTKENAQKIGAIRDEIERLNNKGEISKEEKSVLLTSLVYAIDKVANTVGHYEAYRKKLDTIQGLRLLVPDIDVKNNANNEIYQKDANQLVREIKCDVLYIDPPYNSRQYGDSYHLLENIITWKKPRVEGVAKKMVNRAHLKSRYCIKGADNAFEDLIQNVKAKHILVSYNNTGEKKNVRSNAKISDERIIAILKNKGDVEVFERDYKGFTAGKSDTAGHTERVFYCKVTK
;
A
#
# COMPACT_ATOMS: atom_id res chain seq x y z
N MET A 1 -11.20 -29.93 -25.98
CA MET A 1 -11.55 -30.88 -24.90
C MET A 1 -10.32 -31.70 -24.57
N PRO A 2 -9.95 -31.92 -23.29
CA PRO A 2 -8.82 -32.78 -22.96
C PRO A 2 -9.13 -34.24 -23.33
N TYR A 3 -8.12 -34.96 -23.84
CA TYR A 3 -8.27 -36.34 -24.32
C TYR A 3 -8.65 -37.30 -23.16
N PRO A 4 -9.52 -38.30 -23.37
CA PRO A 4 -9.89 -39.24 -22.32
C PRO A 4 -8.68 -40.06 -21.81
N ILE A 5 -8.55 -40.20 -20.49
CA ILE A 5 -7.49 -40.97 -19.82
C ILE A 5 -8.01 -42.32 -19.29
N THR A 6 -7.15 -43.33 -19.28
CA THR A 6 -7.52 -44.67 -18.78
C THR A 6 -7.64 -44.67 -17.25
N LYS A 7 -8.32 -45.67 -16.68
CA LYS A 7 -8.43 -45.85 -15.21
C LYS A 7 -7.06 -45.86 -14.52
N ARG A 8 -6.04 -46.44 -15.17
CA ARG A 8 -4.67 -46.50 -14.63
C ARG A 8 -3.94 -45.16 -14.74
N GLN A 9 -4.11 -44.43 -15.85
CA GLN A 9 -3.59 -43.07 -16.01
C GLN A 9 -4.22 -42.11 -14.99
N LYS A 10 -5.53 -42.24 -14.72
CA LYS A 10 -6.23 -41.48 -13.68
C LYS A 10 -5.65 -41.75 -12.29
N GLN A 11 -5.40 -43.00 -11.94
CA GLN A 11 -4.75 -43.35 -10.66
C GLN A 11 -3.35 -42.73 -10.50
N VAL A 12 -2.58 -42.64 -11.59
CA VAL A 12 -1.27 -41.97 -11.60
C VAL A 12 -1.44 -40.47 -11.42
N TYR A 13 -2.35 -39.84 -12.17
CA TYR A 13 -2.66 -38.41 -12.07
C TYR A 13 -3.13 -38.02 -10.67
N ASP A 14 -4.11 -38.73 -10.12
CA ASP A 14 -4.68 -38.47 -8.79
C ASP A 14 -3.61 -38.60 -7.70
N PHE A 15 -2.72 -39.59 -7.80
CA PHE A 15 -1.62 -39.74 -6.85
C PHE A 15 -0.63 -38.57 -6.94
N VAL A 16 -0.22 -38.18 -8.15
CA VAL A 16 0.70 -37.05 -8.36
C VAL A 16 0.09 -35.76 -7.82
N LYS A 17 -1.19 -35.51 -8.10
CA LYS A 17 -1.94 -34.35 -7.59
C LYS A 17 -1.96 -34.30 -6.06
N VAL A 18 -2.43 -35.37 -5.41
CA VAL A 18 -2.49 -35.45 -3.94
C VAL A 18 -1.10 -35.33 -3.31
N PHE A 19 -0.07 -35.90 -3.93
CA PHE A 19 1.29 -35.82 -3.43
C PHE A 19 1.86 -34.40 -3.50
N ILE A 20 1.60 -33.68 -4.58
CA ILE A 20 1.99 -32.27 -4.72
C ILE A 20 1.23 -31.40 -3.72
N ASP A 21 -0.08 -31.61 -3.57
CA ASP A 21 -0.91 -30.86 -2.62
C ASP A 21 -0.47 -31.08 -1.16
N ASP A 22 -0.06 -32.29 -0.79
CA ASP A 22 0.37 -32.63 0.58
C ASP A 22 1.84 -32.26 0.88
N LYS A 23 2.74 -32.43 -0.10
CA LYS A 23 4.20 -32.28 0.12
C LYS A 23 4.80 -31.00 -0.45
N GLY A 24 4.07 -30.28 -1.31
CA GLY A 24 4.55 -29.07 -1.98
C GLY A 24 5.61 -29.33 -3.06
N TYR A 25 5.83 -30.58 -3.48
CA TYR A 25 6.74 -30.94 -4.57
C TYR A 25 6.30 -32.23 -5.28
N SER A 26 6.75 -32.44 -6.53
CA SER A 26 6.42 -33.62 -7.34
C SER A 26 7.00 -34.92 -6.78
N PRO A 27 6.25 -36.05 -6.84
CA PRO A 27 6.83 -37.36 -6.56
C PRO A 27 7.85 -37.76 -7.62
N THR A 28 8.78 -38.63 -7.24
CA THR A 28 9.70 -39.33 -8.14
C THR A 28 9.02 -40.53 -8.81
N LEU A 29 9.57 -41.02 -9.91
CA LEU A 29 9.03 -42.20 -10.60
C LEU A 29 9.03 -43.46 -9.70
N GLU A 30 10.00 -43.58 -8.79
CA GLU A 30 10.05 -44.67 -7.80
C GLU A 30 8.96 -44.54 -6.72
N GLU A 31 8.66 -43.32 -6.27
CA GLU A 31 7.54 -43.09 -5.33
C GLU A 31 6.19 -43.43 -5.96
N ILE A 32 5.99 -43.08 -7.23
CA ILE A 32 4.78 -43.45 -8.00
C ILE A 32 4.69 -44.97 -8.16
N LYS A 33 5.80 -45.62 -8.54
CA LYS A 33 5.86 -47.09 -8.68
C LYS A 33 5.50 -47.79 -7.37
N LYS A 34 6.13 -47.38 -6.26
CA LYS A 34 5.92 -47.97 -4.93
C LYS A 34 4.48 -47.79 -4.46
N ARG A 35 3.91 -46.59 -4.64
CA ARG A 35 2.55 -46.29 -4.17
C ARG A 35 1.47 -47.03 -4.96
N LEU A 36 1.66 -47.18 -6.28
CA LEU A 36 0.69 -47.80 -7.17
C LEU A 36 0.96 -49.29 -7.43
N ARG A 37 1.99 -49.85 -6.76
CA ARG A 37 2.44 -51.25 -6.89
C ARG A 37 2.66 -51.64 -8.35
N LEU A 38 3.37 -50.81 -9.10
CA LEU A 38 3.69 -51.05 -10.51
C LEU A 38 4.93 -51.95 -10.64
N SER A 39 4.92 -52.82 -11.65
CA SER A 39 5.99 -53.80 -11.88
C SER A 39 7.34 -53.16 -12.20
N ALA A 40 7.34 -52.05 -12.94
CA ALA A 40 8.57 -51.38 -13.36
C ALA A 40 8.43 -49.85 -13.41
N VAL A 41 9.57 -49.14 -13.27
CA VAL A 41 9.65 -47.68 -13.42
C VAL A 41 9.32 -47.26 -14.86
N SER A 42 9.68 -48.09 -15.84
CA SER A 42 9.33 -47.88 -17.25
C SER A 42 7.81 -47.80 -17.47
N THR A 43 7.01 -48.55 -16.73
CA THR A 43 5.54 -48.48 -16.78
C THR A 43 5.01 -47.16 -16.23
N VAL A 44 5.64 -46.61 -15.18
CA VAL A 44 5.33 -45.26 -14.69
C VAL A 44 5.68 -44.23 -15.77
N HIS A 45 6.85 -44.36 -16.39
CA HIS A 45 7.30 -43.46 -17.44
C HIS A 45 6.32 -43.43 -18.63
N GLN A 46 5.79 -44.59 -19.03
CA GLN A 46 4.76 -44.69 -20.06
C GLN A 46 3.46 -43.96 -19.68
N HIS A 47 3.00 -44.11 -18.43
CA HIS A 47 1.79 -43.42 -17.98
C HIS A 47 1.98 -41.91 -17.87
N ILE A 48 3.14 -41.44 -17.39
CA ILE A 48 3.45 -40.01 -17.32
C ILE A 48 3.55 -39.41 -18.72
N ASN A 49 4.26 -40.04 -19.65
CA ASN A 49 4.33 -39.56 -21.04
C ASN A 49 2.94 -39.51 -21.69
N ALA A 50 2.12 -40.54 -21.51
CA ALA A 50 0.76 -40.53 -22.03
C ALA A 50 -0.14 -39.45 -21.38
N LEU A 51 0.12 -39.04 -20.14
CA LEU A 51 -0.57 -37.92 -19.49
C LEU A 51 -0.05 -36.57 -20.00
N ILE A 52 1.23 -36.47 -20.36
CA ILE A 52 1.83 -35.30 -21.02
C ILE A 52 1.25 -35.11 -22.42
N ASP A 53 1.23 -36.17 -23.24
CA ASP A 53 0.68 -36.14 -24.60
C ASP A 53 -0.80 -35.75 -24.60
N LYS A 54 -1.52 -36.10 -23.54
CA LYS A 54 -2.95 -35.76 -23.36
C LYS A 54 -3.18 -34.41 -22.67
N GLY A 55 -2.12 -33.70 -22.29
CA GLY A 55 -2.15 -32.36 -21.72
C GLY A 55 -2.51 -32.28 -20.23
N TYR A 56 -2.56 -33.40 -19.49
CA TYR A 56 -2.89 -33.42 -18.05
C TYR A 56 -1.69 -33.09 -17.16
N ILE A 57 -0.48 -33.31 -17.67
CA ILE A 57 0.77 -33.15 -16.93
C ILE A 57 1.77 -32.43 -17.83
N LYS A 58 2.61 -31.58 -17.25
CA LYS A 58 3.80 -31.05 -17.90
C LYS A 58 5.04 -31.57 -17.18
N ARG A 59 6.10 -31.84 -17.93
CA ARG A 59 7.39 -32.26 -17.37
C ARG A 59 8.50 -31.37 -17.93
N PHE A 60 9.41 -30.94 -17.07
CA PHE A 60 10.64 -30.28 -17.49
C PHE A 60 11.79 -31.29 -17.52
N ASP A 61 12.53 -31.35 -18.62
CA ASP A 61 13.59 -32.35 -18.80
C ASP A 61 14.80 -32.11 -17.87
N ASN A 62 15.51 -33.19 -17.53
CA ASN A 62 16.75 -33.23 -16.75
C ASN A 62 16.71 -32.81 -15.25
N LEU A 63 15.55 -32.82 -14.60
CA LEU A 63 15.45 -32.61 -13.15
C LEU A 63 14.63 -33.71 -12.46
N ALA A 64 15.11 -34.19 -11.31
CA ALA A 64 14.27 -34.99 -10.41
C ALA A 64 13.12 -34.11 -9.89
N ARG A 65 11.90 -34.65 -9.85
CA ARG A 65 10.69 -33.94 -9.36
C ARG A 65 10.22 -32.76 -10.22
N ALA A 66 10.29 -32.92 -11.54
CA ALA A 66 9.90 -31.90 -12.50
C ALA A 66 8.50 -32.09 -13.11
N ILE A 67 7.57 -32.74 -12.39
CA ILE A 67 6.20 -32.97 -12.87
C ILE A 67 5.28 -31.87 -12.33
N GLU A 68 4.65 -31.14 -13.24
CA GLU A 68 3.64 -30.12 -12.94
C GLU A 68 2.27 -30.62 -13.43
N ILE A 69 1.23 -30.46 -12.62
CA ILE A 69 -0.14 -30.77 -13.05
C ILE A 69 -0.63 -29.58 -13.89
N ASN A 70 -1.00 -29.83 -15.15
CA ASN A 70 -1.70 -28.80 -15.92
C ASN A 70 -3.09 -28.65 -15.28
N GLY A 71 -3.37 -27.46 -14.77
CA GLY A 71 -4.67 -27.10 -14.22
C GLY A 71 -5.74 -27.29 -15.29
N VAL A 72 -6.47 -28.40 -15.20
CA VAL A 72 -7.90 -28.41 -15.49
C VAL A 72 -8.54 -28.64 -14.13
N THR A 73 -8.70 -27.56 -13.37
CA THR A 73 -9.57 -27.59 -12.20
C THR A 73 -11.01 -27.64 -12.72
N GLU A 74 -11.93 -28.23 -11.94
CA GLU A 74 -13.38 -28.10 -12.23
C GLU A 74 -13.82 -26.62 -12.25
N GLU A 75 -13.00 -25.71 -11.72
CA GLU A 75 -13.19 -24.25 -11.77
C GLU A 75 -13.06 -23.68 -13.19
N ASP A 76 -12.23 -24.24 -14.09
CA ASP A 76 -12.10 -23.76 -15.48
C ASP A 76 -13.33 -24.06 -16.35
N GLN A 77 -14.24 -24.95 -15.90
CA GLN A 77 -15.50 -25.20 -16.59
C GLN A 77 -16.59 -24.15 -16.27
N ASN A 78 -16.37 -23.27 -15.28
CA ASN A 78 -17.35 -22.28 -14.85
C ASN A 78 -17.16 -20.89 -15.46
N PHE A 79 -16.16 -20.68 -16.32
CA PHE A 79 -15.92 -19.38 -16.96
C PHE A 79 -16.12 -19.46 -18.48
N ILE A 80 -16.53 -18.34 -19.09
CA ILE A 80 -16.70 -18.17 -20.54
C ILE A 80 -16.08 -16.83 -20.97
N GLU A 81 -15.45 -16.81 -22.13
CA GLU A 81 -14.94 -15.58 -22.75
C GLU A 81 -16.06 -14.87 -23.51
N ILE A 82 -16.26 -13.59 -23.24
CA ILE A 82 -17.18 -12.71 -23.98
C ILE A 82 -16.44 -11.48 -24.53
N PRO A 83 -16.90 -10.88 -25.65
CA PRO A 83 -16.28 -9.67 -26.19
C PRO A 83 -16.50 -8.46 -25.27
N LEU A 84 -15.48 -7.61 -25.11
CA LEU A 84 -15.55 -6.32 -24.43
C LEU A 84 -15.71 -5.21 -25.47
N LEU A 85 -16.94 -4.71 -25.67
CA LEU A 85 -17.28 -3.84 -26.80
C LEU A 85 -16.97 -2.34 -26.60
N GLY A 86 -16.36 -1.97 -25.46
CA GLY A 86 -15.94 -0.58 -25.23
C GLY A 86 -16.39 0.03 -23.91
N MET A 87 -16.57 1.34 -23.92
CA MET A 87 -16.98 2.15 -22.76
C MET A 87 -18.42 2.66 -22.90
N ILE A 88 -19.12 2.81 -21.78
CA ILE A 88 -20.47 3.37 -21.69
C ILE A 88 -20.58 4.38 -20.56
N ALA A 89 -21.26 5.50 -20.81
CA ALA A 89 -21.50 6.47 -19.76
C ALA A 89 -22.64 6.03 -18.84
N ALA A 90 -22.37 6.04 -17.54
CA ALA A 90 -23.42 6.19 -16.56
C ALA A 90 -23.96 7.63 -16.60
N GLY A 91 -23.17 8.67 -16.86
CA GLY A 91 -23.61 10.07 -16.87
C GLY A 91 -24.24 10.56 -18.18
N GLU A 92 -23.73 11.69 -18.67
CA GLU A 92 -24.02 12.24 -20.00
C GLU A 92 -23.65 11.21 -21.08
N PRO A 93 -24.47 11.03 -22.12
CA PRO A 93 -24.21 10.02 -23.14
C PRO A 93 -22.85 10.22 -23.86
N ILE A 94 -22.16 9.12 -24.21
CA ILE A 94 -20.87 9.17 -24.93
C ILE A 94 -20.87 8.24 -26.15
N GLU A 95 -20.00 8.54 -27.10
CA GLU A 95 -19.78 7.71 -28.29
C GLU A 95 -19.08 6.39 -27.90
N ALA A 96 -19.60 5.26 -28.39
CA ALA A 96 -19.06 3.94 -28.07
C ALA A 96 -17.78 3.68 -28.88
N ILE A 97 -16.68 3.38 -28.18
CA ILE A 97 -15.39 3.04 -28.81
C ILE A 97 -15.19 1.53 -28.71
N GLU A 98 -15.18 0.83 -29.85
CA GLU A 98 -14.93 -0.61 -29.90
C GLU A 98 -13.45 -0.94 -29.63
N ILE A 99 -13.21 -1.91 -28.74
CA ILE A 99 -11.88 -2.45 -28.45
C ILE A 99 -11.92 -3.95 -28.76
N PRO A 100 -10.99 -4.51 -29.54
CA PRO A 100 -10.96 -5.95 -29.81
C PRO A 100 -10.34 -6.72 -28.64
N GLU A 101 -10.99 -6.71 -27.48
CA GLU A 101 -10.60 -7.45 -26.27
C GLU A 101 -11.72 -8.43 -25.84
N THR A 102 -11.35 -9.51 -25.13
CA THR A 102 -12.29 -10.43 -24.49
C THR A 102 -12.09 -10.43 -22.98
N ILE A 103 -13.14 -10.80 -22.23
CA ILE A 103 -13.09 -10.94 -20.78
C ILE A 103 -13.65 -12.30 -20.37
N SER A 104 -12.95 -12.95 -19.43
CA SER A 104 -13.40 -14.19 -18.78
C SER A 104 -14.42 -13.89 -17.70
N VAL A 105 -15.61 -14.48 -17.79
CA VAL A 105 -16.71 -14.23 -16.85
C VAL A 105 -17.30 -15.54 -16.34
N PRO A 106 -17.76 -15.61 -15.07
CA PRO A 106 -18.51 -16.77 -14.59
C PRO A 106 -19.75 -17.03 -15.45
N LYS A 107 -20.02 -18.30 -15.79
CA LYS A 107 -21.15 -18.73 -16.62
C LYS A 107 -22.50 -18.27 -16.07
N GLU A 108 -22.60 -18.11 -14.75
CA GLU A 108 -23.79 -17.61 -14.05
C GLU A 108 -24.17 -16.18 -14.47
N LEU A 109 -23.19 -15.37 -14.92
CA LEU A 109 -23.44 -14.01 -15.41
C LEU A 109 -23.91 -13.98 -16.87
N THR A 110 -23.79 -15.11 -17.57
CA THR A 110 -24.23 -15.31 -18.97
C THR A 110 -25.43 -16.25 -19.07
N LEU A 111 -26.27 -16.33 -18.02
CA LEU A 111 -27.46 -17.17 -18.02
C LEU A 111 -28.53 -16.66 -19.01
N GLY A 112 -28.94 -17.55 -19.90
CA GLY A 112 -29.95 -17.30 -20.94
C GLY A 112 -29.40 -17.48 -22.35
N GLN A 113 -30.29 -17.76 -23.31
CA GLN A 113 -29.90 -17.81 -24.72
C GLN A 113 -29.69 -16.40 -25.27
N GLY A 114 -28.63 -16.19 -26.06
CA GLY A 114 -28.33 -14.92 -26.70
C GLY A 114 -26.85 -14.52 -26.60
N ARG A 115 -26.45 -13.54 -27.40
CA ARG A 115 -25.10 -12.98 -27.36
C ARG A 115 -24.93 -12.14 -26.10
N HIS A 116 -23.79 -12.32 -25.42
CA HIS A 116 -23.40 -11.52 -24.27
C HIS A 116 -22.13 -10.74 -24.61
N TYR A 117 -22.00 -9.56 -24.00
CA TYR A 117 -20.83 -8.71 -24.16
C TYR A 117 -20.61 -7.85 -22.91
N GLY A 118 -19.37 -7.42 -22.71
CA GLY A 118 -18.99 -6.49 -21.65
C GLY A 118 -18.98 -5.05 -22.14
N LEU A 119 -19.34 -4.11 -21.25
CA LEU A 119 -19.09 -2.68 -21.42
C LEU A 119 -18.49 -2.10 -20.15
N LYS A 120 -17.47 -1.25 -20.28
CA LYS A 120 -16.85 -0.56 -19.14
C LYS A 120 -17.61 0.72 -18.80
N VAL A 121 -18.04 0.86 -17.55
CA VAL A 121 -18.83 1.97 -17.06
C VAL A 121 -17.96 3.20 -16.83
N ARG A 122 -18.47 4.38 -17.20
CA ARG A 122 -17.88 5.69 -16.93
C ARG A 122 -18.85 6.64 -16.24
N GLY A 123 -18.53 7.11 -15.05
CA GLY A 123 -19.36 8.00 -14.21
C GLY A 123 -20.14 7.28 -13.11
N ASP A 124 -20.89 8.04 -12.33
CA ASP A 124 -21.48 7.61 -11.04
C ASP A 124 -23.02 7.62 -11.01
N SER A 125 -23.71 7.81 -12.14
CA SER A 125 -25.18 7.97 -12.12
C SER A 125 -25.96 6.71 -11.67
N MET A 126 -25.28 5.56 -11.59
CA MET A 126 -25.87 4.27 -11.22
C MET A 126 -25.37 3.76 -9.86
N GLN A 127 -24.72 4.64 -9.07
CA GLN A 127 -24.08 4.29 -7.79
C GLN A 127 -25.04 3.67 -6.77
N ASP A 128 -26.27 4.19 -6.63
CA ASP A 128 -27.29 3.66 -5.72
C ASP A 128 -27.82 2.28 -6.18
N ALA A 129 -27.56 1.87 -7.43
CA ALA A 129 -27.81 0.52 -7.93
C ALA A 129 -26.60 -0.41 -7.77
N GLY A 130 -25.53 0.05 -7.12
CA GLY A 130 -24.31 -0.72 -6.88
C GLY A 130 -23.39 -0.84 -8.09
N ILE A 131 -23.58 0.01 -9.11
CA ILE A 131 -22.73 0.11 -10.31
C ILE A 131 -21.92 1.40 -10.22
N PHE A 132 -20.60 1.27 -10.14
CA PHE A 132 -19.67 2.38 -9.95
C PHE A 132 -18.87 2.64 -11.24
N ASP A 133 -18.19 3.79 -11.28
CA ASP A 133 -17.21 4.10 -12.31
C ASP A 133 -16.18 2.96 -12.43
N SER A 134 -15.73 2.68 -13.65
CA SER A 134 -14.83 1.57 -14.01
C SER A 134 -15.37 0.13 -13.90
N ASP A 135 -16.57 -0.10 -13.38
CA ASP A 135 -17.18 -1.45 -13.40
C ASP A 135 -17.33 -1.96 -14.85
N THR A 136 -17.23 -3.28 -15.05
CA THR A 136 -17.63 -3.91 -16.32
C THR A 136 -19.03 -4.49 -16.16
N VAL A 137 -20.02 -3.94 -16.87
CA VAL A 137 -21.36 -4.52 -16.92
C VAL A 137 -21.40 -5.64 -17.96
N ILE A 138 -22.01 -6.76 -17.60
CA ILE A 138 -22.29 -7.87 -18.52
C ILE A 138 -23.67 -7.65 -19.08
N VAL A 139 -23.76 -7.55 -20.41
CA VAL A 139 -24.96 -7.20 -21.13
C VAL A 139 -25.37 -8.37 -22.00
N ARG A 140 -26.63 -8.78 -21.88
CA ARG A 140 -27.29 -9.68 -22.83
C ARG A 140 -27.93 -8.84 -23.92
N GLU A 141 -27.55 -9.08 -25.17
CA GLU A 141 -28.06 -8.37 -26.33
C GLU A 141 -29.56 -8.68 -26.51
N GLN A 142 -30.39 -7.64 -26.44
CA GLN A 142 -31.83 -7.76 -26.64
C GLN A 142 -32.47 -6.38 -26.89
N PRO A 143 -33.52 -6.30 -27.73
CA PRO A 143 -34.13 -5.03 -28.14
C PRO A 143 -35.12 -4.45 -27.11
N VAL A 144 -35.40 -5.16 -26.02
CA VAL A 144 -36.39 -4.78 -25.01
C VAL A 144 -35.88 -5.10 -23.60
N VAL A 145 -36.28 -4.31 -22.61
CA VAL A 145 -36.12 -4.62 -21.18
C VAL A 145 -37.44 -4.38 -20.44
N ASP A 146 -37.60 -5.02 -19.28
CA ASP A 146 -38.76 -4.83 -18.41
C ASP A 146 -38.64 -3.56 -17.58
N ASN A 147 -39.78 -3.06 -17.10
CA ASN A 147 -39.81 -1.82 -16.32
C ASN A 147 -39.00 -1.94 -15.03
N GLY A 148 -38.04 -1.03 -14.86
CA GLY A 148 -37.14 -0.97 -13.69
C GLY A 148 -35.85 -1.77 -13.83
N GLU A 149 -35.71 -2.58 -14.88
CA GLU A 149 -34.45 -3.25 -15.21
C GLU A 149 -33.40 -2.24 -15.68
N ILE A 150 -32.13 -2.61 -15.48
CA ILE A 150 -30.99 -1.83 -15.94
C ILE A 150 -30.64 -2.26 -17.36
N GLY A 151 -30.62 -1.32 -18.30
CA GLY A 151 -30.37 -1.58 -19.70
C GLY A 151 -29.41 -0.57 -20.33
N VAL A 152 -28.83 -0.97 -21.45
CA VAL A 152 -28.02 -0.12 -22.32
C VAL A 152 -28.95 0.54 -23.35
N ALA A 153 -28.96 1.87 -23.35
CA ALA A 153 -29.82 2.68 -24.21
C ALA A 153 -28.96 3.64 -25.04
N ILE A 154 -29.21 3.71 -26.35
CA ILE A 154 -28.65 4.71 -27.24
C ILE A 154 -29.68 5.83 -27.41
N VAL A 155 -29.29 7.04 -27.07
CA VAL A 155 -30.11 8.26 -27.17
C VAL A 155 -29.53 9.13 -28.28
N ASN A 156 -30.40 9.79 -29.06
CA ASN A 156 -30.00 10.74 -30.12
C ASN A 156 -29.01 10.19 -31.18
N GLY A 157 -29.08 8.90 -31.48
CA GLY A 157 -28.40 8.28 -32.62
C GLY A 157 -27.02 7.70 -32.32
N ASN A 158 -26.18 8.37 -31.52
CA ASN A 158 -24.78 7.94 -31.33
C ASN A 158 -24.31 7.83 -29.88
N GLU A 159 -25.16 8.14 -28.89
CA GLU A 159 -24.67 8.25 -27.52
C GLU A 159 -25.26 7.17 -26.60
N ALA A 160 -24.39 6.30 -26.07
CA ALA A 160 -24.79 5.18 -25.23
C ALA A 160 -24.83 5.56 -23.74
N THR A 161 -25.86 5.11 -23.03
CA THR A 161 -26.02 5.35 -21.59
C THR A 161 -26.58 4.14 -20.83
N LEU A 162 -26.20 4.03 -19.56
CA LEU A 162 -26.69 3.03 -18.62
C LEU A 162 -27.70 3.63 -17.65
N LYS A 163 -28.94 3.13 -17.63
CA LYS A 163 -30.04 3.63 -16.79
C LYS A 163 -31.03 2.52 -16.41
N ARG A 164 -31.87 2.75 -15.40
CA ARG A 164 -33.11 1.99 -15.21
C ARG A 164 -34.14 2.43 -16.24
N ILE A 165 -34.70 1.51 -16.99
CA ILE A 165 -35.59 1.83 -18.11
C ILE A 165 -37.05 1.62 -17.69
N TYR A 166 -37.90 2.62 -17.94
CA TYR A 166 -39.34 2.55 -17.73
C TYR A 166 -40.07 2.94 -19.01
N LYS A 167 -40.92 2.04 -19.51
CA LYS A 167 -41.89 2.32 -20.57
C LYS A 167 -43.11 3.00 -19.94
N GLU A 168 -43.38 4.22 -20.36
CA GLU A 168 -44.49 5.05 -19.90
C GLU A 168 -45.38 5.44 -21.09
N LYS A 169 -46.61 5.91 -20.83
CA LYS A 169 -47.58 6.22 -21.90
C LYS A 169 -47.06 7.24 -22.92
N ASN A 170 -46.17 8.14 -22.51
CA ASN A 170 -45.69 9.25 -23.33
C ASN A 170 -44.25 9.09 -23.83
N GLY A 171 -43.63 7.92 -23.65
CA GLY A 171 -42.27 7.64 -24.07
C GLY A 171 -41.54 6.71 -23.11
N ILE A 172 -40.22 6.77 -23.14
CA ILE A 172 -39.35 5.98 -22.28
C ILE A 172 -38.65 6.93 -21.31
N ARG A 173 -38.68 6.58 -20.02
CA ARG A 173 -37.91 7.24 -18.97
C ARG A 173 -36.66 6.43 -18.66
N LEU A 174 -35.51 7.06 -18.83
CA LEU A 174 -34.20 6.53 -18.44
C LEU A 174 -33.82 7.15 -17.09
N GLN A 175 -34.00 6.37 -16.04
CA GLN A 175 -33.85 6.80 -14.66
C GLN A 175 -32.44 6.49 -14.13
N PRO A 176 -31.66 7.49 -13.69
CA PRO A 176 -30.42 7.24 -12.96
C PRO A 176 -30.72 6.65 -11.59
N ALA A 177 -29.80 5.84 -11.08
CA ALA A 177 -29.75 5.40 -9.69
C ALA A 177 -28.69 6.22 -8.95
N ASN A 178 -28.89 7.54 -8.92
CA ASN A 178 -28.10 8.50 -8.16
C ASN A 178 -28.95 9.79 -8.04
N LYS A 179 -29.14 10.27 -6.81
CA LYS A 179 -29.99 11.44 -6.49
C LYS A 179 -29.51 12.75 -7.13
N ASN A 180 -28.25 12.84 -7.51
CA ASN A 180 -27.67 14.04 -8.11
C ASN A 180 -28.02 14.21 -9.60
N TYR A 181 -28.58 13.18 -10.24
CA TYR A 181 -28.89 13.17 -11.68
C TYR A 181 -30.40 13.19 -11.94
N LYS A 182 -30.81 13.95 -12.96
CA LYS A 182 -32.22 14.01 -13.39
C LYS A 182 -32.56 12.89 -14.39
N PRO A 183 -33.81 12.38 -14.39
CA PRO A 183 -34.26 11.40 -15.39
C PRO A 183 -34.26 11.99 -16.81
N ILE A 184 -33.98 11.15 -17.80
CA ILE A 184 -34.07 11.50 -19.23
C ILE A 184 -35.39 10.95 -19.77
N LEU A 185 -36.22 11.80 -20.36
CA LEU A 185 -37.49 11.43 -20.99
C LEU A 185 -37.34 11.54 -22.51
N THR A 186 -37.55 10.45 -23.24
CA THR A 186 -37.41 10.45 -24.71
C THR A 186 -38.37 9.48 -25.37
N LYS A 187 -38.74 9.77 -26.62
CA LYS A 187 -39.47 8.83 -27.50
C LYS A 187 -38.52 8.08 -28.44
N ASN A 188 -37.30 8.60 -28.62
CA ASN A 188 -36.29 8.08 -29.53
C ASN A 188 -35.15 7.48 -28.71
N VAL A 189 -35.22 6.18 -28.47
CA VAL A 189 -34.18 5.42 -27.80
C VAL A 189 -34.08 4.03 -28.41
N LEU A 190 -32.86 3.58 -28.66
CA LEU A 190 -32.59 2.22 -29.10
C LEU A 190 -32.02 1.43 -27.92
N ILE A 191 -32.73 0.39 -27.49
CA ILE A 191 -32.26 -0.51 -26.43
C ILE A 191 -31.34 -1.54 -27.07
N GLN A 192 -30.10 -1.62 -26.58
CA GLN A 192 -29.09 -2.57 -27.08
C GLN A 192 -29.07 -3.87 -26.26
N GLY A 193 -29.41 -3.81 -24.98
CA GLY A 193 -29.43 -4.99 -24.15
C GLY A 193 -29.75 -4.74 -22.69
N ARG A 194 -29.87 -5.85 -21.95
CA ARG A 194 -30.14 -5.87 -20.51
C ARG A 194 -28.87 -6.22 -19.75
N VAL A 195 -28.61 -5.50 -18.65
CA VAL A 195 -27.52 -5.89 -17.74
C VAL A 195 -27.90 -7.14 -16.96
N THR A 196 -27.11 -8.20 -17.10
CA THR A 196 -27.29 -9.49 -16.39
C THR A 196 -26.36 -9.64 -15.19
N GLY A 197 -25.28 -8.87 -15.15
CA GLY A 197 -24.30 -8.93 -14.09
C GLY A 197 -23.37 -7.73 -14.09
N VAL A 198 -22.66 -7.56 -12.98
CA VAL A 198 -21.63 -6.53 -12.83
C VAL A 198 -20.36 -7.26 -12.42
N LEU A 199 -19.36 -7.21 -13.28
CA LEU A 199 -18.00 -7.55 -12.94
C LEU A 199 -17.28 -6.28 -12.50
N ARG A 200 -17.20 -6.14 -11.19
CA ARG A 200 -16.20 -5.27 -10.61
C ARG A 200 -14.91 -6.05 -10.60
N SER A 201 -14.04 -5.75 -11.56
CA SER A 201 -12.65 -6.11 -11.36
C SER A 201 -12.22 -5.46 -10.05
N ARG A 202 -11.82 -6.26 -9.06
CA ARG A 202 -11.12 -5.73 -7.87
C ARG A 202 -9.77 -5.07 -8.24
N PHE A 203 -9.46 -5.11 -9.53
CA PHE A 203 -8.40 -4.41 -10.19
C PHE A 203 -9.06 -3.49 -11.22
N ASP A 204 -9.46 -2.30 -10.76
CA ASP A 204 -9.26 -1.12 -11.61
C ASP A 204 -7.89 -1.27 -12.30
N PRO A 205 -7.69 -0.85 -13.56
CA PRO A 205 -6.32 -0.58 -14.00
C PRO A 205 -5.67 0.18 -12.85
N LEU A 206 -4.62 -0.40 -12.24
CA LEU A 206 -3.81 0.30 -11.25
C LEU A 206 -3.65 1.71 -11.82
N PRO A 207 -4.04 2.74 -11.05
CA PRO A 207 -4.28 4.07 -11.59
C PRO A 207 -3.18 4.34 -12.59
N LYS A 208 -3.55 4.60 -13.86
CA LYS A 208 -2.59 4.80 -14.95
C LYS A 208 -1.38 5.54 -14.36
N PRO A 209 -0.15 5.01 -14.44
CA PRO A 209 1.00 5.71 -13.88
C PRO A 209 0.94 7.15 -14.41
N ALA A 210 0.86 8.09 -13.47
CA ALA A 210 0.42 9.49 -13.60
C ALA A 210 -1.10 9.76 -13.80
N GLN A 211 -1.85 9.86 -12.70
CA GLN A 211 -2.71 11.02 -12.31
C GLN A 211 -3.48 10.81 -10.99
N LEU A 212 -2.92 10.11 -10.00
CA LEU A 212 -3.26 10.42 -8.60
C LEU A 212 -2.71 11.83 -8.34
N PRO A 213 -3.44 12.73 -7.66
CA PRO A 213 -3.08 14.14 -7.60
C PRO A 213 -1.61 14.27 -7.25
N LEU A 214 -0.85 14.78 -8.23
CA LEU A 214 0.46 15.36 -8.00
C LEU A 214 0.23 16.37 -6.89
N PHE A 215 0.53 15.97 -5.67
CA PHE A 215 1.09 16.82 -4.65
C PHE A 215 0.34 18.15 -4.49
N MET A 216 -0.68 18.18 -3.64
CA MET A 216 -1.03 19.45 -3.02
C MET A 216 0.00 19.73 -1.94
N TYR A 217 1.01 20.55 -2.26
CA TYR A 217 1.76 21.26 -1.23
C TYR A 217 0.73 22.05 -0.43
N PRO A 218 0.69 21.91 0.90
CA PRO A 218 -0.32 22.56 1.68
C PRO A 218 -0.18 24.08 1.54
N GLN A 219 -1.29 24.72 1.23
CA GLN A 219 -1.35 26.16 1.04
C GLN A 219 -1.06 26.83 2.39
N LYS A 220 -0.47 28.03 2.36
CA LYS A 220 0.01 28.78 3.54
C LYS A 220 -1.08 29.09 4.61
N ASN A 221 -2.35 28.82 4.30
CA ASN A 221 -3.54 29.11 5.11
C ASN A 221 -4.18 27.86 5.74
N GLU A 222 -3.56 26.68 5.66
CA GLU A 222 -4.17 25.45 6.19
C GLU A 222 -4.29 25.44 7.71
N GLN A 223 -5.48 25.06 8.19
CA GLN A 223 -5.78 24.83 9.61
C GLN A 223 -5.51 23.39 10.04
N LEU A 224 -5.33 22.49 9.07
CA LEU A 224 -5.09 21.07 9.29
C LEU A 224 -3.64 20.70 9.00
N LEU A 225 -3.19 19.65 9.67
CA LEU A 225 -1.86 19.10 9.53
C LEU A 225 -1.91 17.94 8.54
N GLN A 226 -0.97 17.91 7.59
CA GLN A 226 -0.82 16.82 6.64
C GLN A 226 0.39 15.95 7.00
N ILE A 227 0.30 14.63 6.78
CA ILE A 227 1.35 13.66 7.11
C ILE A 227 2.74 14.03 6.55
N HIS A 228 2.78 14.61 5.34
CA HIS A 228 4.03 14.97 4.68
C HIS A 228 4.65 16.27 5.22
N ASN A 229 3.98 17.00 6.14
CA ASN A 229 4.54 18.17 6.80
C ASN A 229 5.67 17.84 7.79
N ARG A 230 5.87 16.55 8.09
CA ARG A 230 6.89 16.06 9.01
C ARG A 230 8.29 16.31 8.47
N ARG A 231 9.14 16.94 9.28
CA ARG A 231 10.56 17.05 8.99
C ARG A 231 11.26 15.75 9.41
N PHE A 232 11.55 14.91 8.41
CA PHE A 232 12.17 13.61 8.65
C PHE A 232 13.18 13.26 7.55
N LEU A 233 14.41 12.96 7.95
CA LEU A 233 15.45 12.35 7.15
C LEU A 233 14.94 11.06 6.50
N GLY A 234 15.12 10.93 5.20
CA GLY A 234 14.66 9.75 4.45
C GLY A 234 13.18 9.78 4.07
N ASN A 235 12.42 10.84 4.40
CA ASN A 235 11.01 10.96 4.02
C ASN A 235 10.81 10.79 2.51
N LYS A 236 9.98 9.81 2.12
CA LYS A 236 9.75 9.37 0.74
C LYS A 236 8.64 10.12 0.01
N THR A 237 8.09 11.20 0.56
CA THR A 237 7.01 12.00 -0.05
C THR A 237 7.28 12.32 -1.53
N LYS A 238 8.50 12.73 -1.89
CA LYS A 238 8.85 13.09 -3.28
C LYS A 238 9.02 11.90 -4.22
N LEU A 239 9.12 10.68 -3.70
CA LEU A 239 9.31 9.44 -4.45
C LEU A 239 8.04 8.60 -4.55
N LEU A 240 6.94 9.01 -3.90
CA LEU A 240 5.69 8.24 -3.86
C LEU A 240 5.15 7.91 -5.26
N GLY A 241 5.18 8.86 -6.20
CA GLY A 241 4.77 8.59 -7.58
C GLY A 241 5.61 7.49 -8.24
N PHE A 242 6.94 7.56 -8.08
CA PHE A 242 7.85 6.56 -8.65
C PHE A 242 7.64 5.16 -8.04
N ILE A 243 7.51 5.08 -6.72
CA ILE A 243 7.21 3.82 -6.03
C ILE A 243 5.82 3.30 -6.47
N GLY A 244 4.84 4.19 -6.58
CA GLY A 244 3.49 3.90 -7.04
C GLY A 244 3.47 3.31 -8.45
N ASP A 245 4.21 3.89 -9.39
CA ASP A 245 4.29 3.43 -10.77
C ASP A 245 4.88 2.00 -10.86
N ILE A 246 5.89 1.68 -10.04
CA ILE A 246 6.47 0.34 -9.98
C ILE A 246 5.47 -0.67 -9.40
N VAL A 247 4.79 -0.32 -8.31
CA VAL A 247 3.75 -1.18 -7.72
C VAL A 247 2.60 -1.40 -8.72
N ALA A 248 2.21 -0.34 -9.44
CA ALA A 248 1.18 -0.39 -10.47
C ALA A 248 1.56 -1.33 -11.65
N ASP A 249 2.80 -1.25 -12.13
CA ASP A 249 3.26 -2.09 -13.23
C ASP A 249 3.48 -3.56 -12.81
N LYS A 250 4.14 -3.75 -11.66
CA LYS A 250 4.71 -5.05 -11.29
C LYS A 250 3.85 -5.92 -10.40
N CYS A 251 3.08 -5.34 -9.49
CA CYS A 251 2.35 -6.11 -8.50
C CYS A 251 1.00 -6.63 -9.02
N ARG A 252 0.42 -6.00 -10.06
CA ARG A 252 -0.83 -6.44 -10.72
C ARG A 252 -1.94 -6.82 -9.73
N GLY A 253 -2.08 -6.02 -8.66
CA GLY A 253 -3.12 -6.16 -7.63
C GLY A 253 -2.62 -6.73 -6.29
N TYR A 254 -3.07 -6.13 -5.19
CA TYR A 254 -2.72 -6.52 -3.84
C TYR A 254 -3.81 -6.12 -2.84
N TYR A 255 -3.92 -6.84 -1.72
CA TYR A 255 -4.84 -6.55 -0.62
C TYR A 255 -4.11 -6.16 0.66
N THR A 256 -2.81 -6.45 0.76
CA THR A 256 -2.00 -6.07 1.92
C THR A 256 -0.70 -5.44 1.49
N PHE A 257 -0.46 -4.20 1.92
CA PHE A 257 0.79 -3.48 1.73
C PHE A 257 1.49 -3.30 3.08
N CYS A 258 2.73 -3.75 3.18
CA CYS A 258 3.54 -3.66 4.39
C CYS A 258 4.67 -2.66 4.21
N ASP A 259 4.67 -1.60 5.01
CA ASP A 259 5.77 -0.65 5.16
C ASP A 259 6.53 -0.97 6.46
N ILE A 260 7.58 -1.80 6.36
CA ILE A 260 8.24 -2.39 7.54
C ILE A 260 9.22 -1.44 8.25
N PHE A 261 9.62 -0.37 7.56
CA PHE A 261 10.46 0.73 8.06
C PHE A 261 9.77 2.07 7.78
N ALA A 262 8.58 2.25 8.33
CA ALA A 262 7.66 3.27 7.87
C ALA A 262 8.10 4.71 8.19
N GLY A 263 8.89 4.93 9.24
CA GLY A 263 9.29 6.26 9.68
C GLY A 263 8.08 7.18 9.88
N THR A 264 7.89 8.11 8.93
CA THR A 264 6.72 9.02 8.92
C THR A 264 5.39 8.37 8.56
N GLY A 265 5.39 7.20 7.90
CA GLY A 265 4.18 6.52 7.40
C GLY A 265 3.69 6.99 6.03
N VAL A 266 4.39 7.91 5.36
CA VAL A 266 3.97 8.48 4.06
C VAL A 266 3.81 7.45 2.95
N VAL A 267 4.61 6.37 2.93
CA VAL A 267 4.50 5.32 1.91
C VAL A 267 3.28 4.45 2.21
N GLY A 268 3.15 3.95 3.45
CA GLY A 268 1.93 3.25 3.89
C GLY A 268 0.64 4.04 3.63
N GLN A 269 0.62 5.34 3.95
CA GLN A 269 -0.54 6.22 3.72
C GLN A 269 -0.86 6.41 2.23
N TYR A 270 0.14 6.46 1.37
CA TYR A 270 -0.06 6.59 -0.08
C TYR A 270 -0.86 5.42 -0.67
N PHE A 271 -0.65 4.22 -0.14
CA PHE A 271 -1.35 3.00 -0.56
C PHE A 271 -2.57 2.67 0.31
N ASN A 272 -2.91 3.50 1.30
CA ASN A 272 -4.00 3.27 2.25
C ASN A 272 -5.37 3.49 1.57
N ARG A 273 -6.16 2.43 1.49
CA ARG A 273 -7.48 2.41 0.83
C ARG A 273 -8.43 1.52 1.65
N PRO A 274 -9.76 1.69 1.54
CA PRO A 274 -10.71 0.88 2.31
C PRO A 274 -10.57 -0.65 2.11
N ASP A 275 -10.09 -1.05 0.93
CA ASP A 275 -9.89 -2.43 0.49
C ASP A 275 -8.44 -2.93 0.62
N THR A 276 -7.51 -2.06 1.04
CA THR A 276 -6.10 -2.38 1.25
C THR A 276 -5.76 -2.32 2.72
N LYS A 277 -5.35 -3.46 3.29
CA LYS A 277 -4.79 -3.51 4.63
C LYS A 277 -3.36 -2.97 4.62
N ILE A 278 -3.11 -1.92 5.39
CA ILE A 278 -1.76 -1.42 5.65
C ILE A 278 -1.18 -2.08 6.90
N ILE A 279 -0.02 -2.70 6.76
CA ILE A 279 0.84 -3.06 7.87
C ILE A 279 1.96 -2.02 7.93
N SER A 280 2.13 -1.35 9.07
CA SER A 280 3.21 -0.36 9.23
C SER A 280 3.99 -0.59 10.50
N ASN A 281 5.30 -0.42 10.43
CA ASN A 281 6.19 -0.66 11.55
C ASN A 281 7.31 0.36 11.62
N ASP A 282 7.62 0.81 12.83
CA ASP A 282 8.86 1.53 13.12
C ASP A 282 9.28 1.28 14.58
N ILE A 283 10.58 1.26 14.85
CA ILE A 283 11.10 1.00 16.20
C ILE A 283 11.05 2.25 17.10
N LEU A 284 11.09 3.44 16.52
CA LEU A 284 11.13 4.69 17.28
C LEU A 284 9.74 5.06 17.79
N ASP A 285 9.66 5.49 19.06
CA ASP A 285 8.41 5.87 19.70
C ASP A 285 7.74 7.05 18.97
N SER A 286 8.52 8.03 18.51
CA SER A 286 7.99 9.19 17.77
C SER A 286 7.45 8.83 16.39
N SER A 287 8.09 7.90 15.69
CA SER A 287 7.61 7.35 14.43
C SER A 287 6.34 6.54 14.67
N PHE A 288 6.38 5.57 15.59
CA PHE A 288 5.24 4.72 15.93
C PHE A 288 4.01 5.53 16.37
N THR A 289 4.18 6.57 17.19
CA THR A 289 3.09 7.49 17.57
C THR A 289 2.48 8.16 16.35
N SER A 290 3.30 8.57 15.38
CA SER A 290 2.82 9.12 14.11
C SER A 290 2.05 8.07 13.30
N LEU A 291 2.55 6.83 13.22
CA LEU A 291 1.83 5.73 12.53
C LEU A 291 0.48 5.45 13.18
N GLN A 292 0.39 5.45 14.51
CA GLN A 292 -0.88 5.30 15.24
C GLN A 292 -1.86 6.44 14.92
N CYS A 293 -1.37 7.68 14.82
CA CYS A 293 -2.20 8.82 14.41
C CYS A 293 -2.72 8.64 12.97
N TRP A 294 -1.83 8.47 11.99
CA TRP A 294 -2.22 8.52 10.58
C TRP A 294 -2.91 7.26 10.08
N LEU A 295 -2.41 6.09 10.47
CA LEU A 295 -2.80 4.80 9.92
C LEU A 295 -3.54 3.91 10.93
N GLY A 296 -3.37 4.16 12.24
CA GLY A 296 -3.97 3.37 13.31
C GLY A 296 -5.27 3.92 13.89
N THR A 297 -5.57 5.21 13.67
CA THR A 297 -6.76 5.86 14.25
C THR A 297 -8.00 5.43 13.48
N LYS A 298 -8.95 4.80 14.18
CA LYS A 298 -10.18 4.22 13.61
C LYS A 298 -11.41 5.02 13.99
N ASN A 299 -11.41 5.60 15.18
CA ASN A 299 -12.52 6.40 15.65
C ASN A 299 -12.04 7.48 16.61
N TYR A 300 -12.26 8.75 16.24
CA TYR A 300 -12.00 9.87 17.13
C TYR A 300 -13.02 10.98 16.93
N ASN A 301 -13.26 11.74 18.00
CA ASN A 301 -14.14 12.89 17.94
C ASN A 301 -13.34 14.12 17.44
N LYS A 302 -13.61 14.53 16.19
CA LYS A 302 -12.94 15.65 15.53
C LYS A 302 -13.11 16.97 16.28
N ASP A 303 -14.31 17.24 16.78
CA ASP A 303 -14.61 18.48 17.52
C ASP A 303 -13.88 18.50 18.85
N LYS A 304 -13.87 17.37 19.56
CA LYS A 304 -13.13 17.21 20.81
C LYS A 304 -11.63 17.40 20.61
N ILE A 305 -11.04 16.81 19.57
CA ILE A 305 -9.62 17.03 19.24
C ILE A 305 -9.36 18.50 18.89
N SER A 306 -10.25 19.13 18.14
CA SER A 306 -10.10 20.55 17.77
C SER A 306 -10.14 21.45 19.01
N ASN A 307 -11.15 21.29 19.87
CA ASN A 307 -11.28 22.02 21.13
C ASN A 307 -10.08 21.78 22.06
N THR A 308 -9.62 20.53 22.17
CA THR A 308 -8.45 20.18 22.96
C THR A 308 -7.18 20.83 22.39
N THR A 309 -7.02 20.84 21.07
CA THR A 309 -5.88 21.48 20.40
C THR A 309 -5.87 23.00 20.63
N GLU A 310 -7.04 23.65 20.56
CA GLU A 310 -7.18 25.08 20.88
C GLU A 310 -6.83 25.37 22.35
N TYR A 311 -7.35 24.56 23.27
CA TYR A 311 -7.01 24.66 24.68
C TYR A 311 -5.50 24.49 24.92
N LEU A 312 -4.88 23.46 24.36
CA LEU A 312 -3.43 23.25 24.47
C LEU A 312 -2.62 24.41 23.88
N ASN A 313 -3.10 25.00 22.78
CA ASN A 313 -2.48 26.18 22.18
C ASN A 313 -2.58 27.43 23.06
N SER A 314 -3.63 27.54 23.88
CA SER A 314 -3.84 28.65 24.84
C SER A 314 -2.96 28.56 26.09
N ILE A 315 -2.31 27.41 26.33
CA ILE A 315 -1.45 27.24 27.51
C ILE A 315 -0.26 28.20 27.42
N GLU A 316 -0.17 29.06 28.42
CA GLU A 316 1.00 29.86 28.73
C GLU A 316 1.73 29.27 29.93
N SER A 317 3.06 29.22 29.87
CA SER A 317 3.87 28.74 30.98
C SER A 317 5.18 29.49 31.04
N ASN A 318 5.48 30.03 32.21
CA ASN A 318 6.78 30.59 32.58
C ASN A 318 7.56 29.68 33.53
N LYS A 319 7.02 28.50 33.86
CA LYS A 319 7.63 27.54 34.79
C LYS A 319 8.67 26.70 34.08
N GLU A 320 9.80 26.48 34.75
CA GLU A 320 10.79 25.51 34.28
C GLU A 320 10.21 24.09 34.29
N ASN A 321 10.61 23.31 33.29
CA ASN A 321 10.27 21.91 33.16
C ASN A 321 11.39 21.17 32.42
N TYR A 322 11.23 19.86 32.29
CA TYR A 322 12.22 19.00 31.64
C TYR A 322 12.66 19.52 30.26
N VAL A 323 11.73 20.06 29.45
CA VAL A 323 12.06 20.53 28.10
C VAL A 323 12.78 21.87 28.13
N SER A 324 12.40 22.80 29.00
CA SER A 324 13.08 24.10 29.13
C SER A 324 14.47 23.98 29.74
N GLU A 325 14.62 23.17 30.78
CA GLU A 325 15.90 22.91 31.43
C GLU A 325 16.90 22.24 30.48
N ASN A 326 16.43 21.23 29.74
CA ASN A 326 17.31 20.45 28.90
C ASN A 326 17.44 21.02 27.49
N PHE A 327 16.41 21.58 26.87
CA PHE A 327 16.45 21.95 25.44
C PHE A 327 16.19 23.44 25.15
N GLY A 328 15.85 24.22 26.18
CA GLY A 328 15.73 25.67 26.10
C GLY A 328 17.06 26.36 25.78
N ASN A 329 16.97 27.46 25.05
CA ASN A 329 18.10 28.26 24.54
C ASN A 329 19.10 27.47 23.66
N SER A 330 18.73 26.25 23.24
CA SER A 330 19.53 25.44 22.30
C SER A 330 18.69 25.01 21.10
N TYR A 331 17.78 24.06 21.30
CA TYR A 331 16.91 23.56 20.23
C TYR A 331 15.68 24.47 20.05
N PHE A 332 15.29 25.17 21.10
CA PHE A 332 14.12 26.05 21.13
C PHE A 332 14.43 27.34 21.88
N THR A 333 13.64 28.39 21.64
CA THR A 333 13.57 29.52 22.59
C THR A 333 13.18 28.98 23.97
N LYS A 334 13.55 29.70 25.03
CA LYS A 334 13.15 29.34 26.40
C LYS A 334 11.63 29.20 26.53
N GLU A 335 10.89 30.17 25.99
CA GLU A 335 9.42 30.21 25.99
C GLU A 335 8.80 29.01 25.28
N ASN A 336 9.27 28.67 24.06
CA ASN A 336 8.77 27.50 23.34
C ASN A 336 9.08 26.21 24.10
N ALA A 337 10.26 26.10 24.70
CA ALA A 337 10.62 24.92 25.49
C ALA A 337 9.71 24.76 26.73
N GLN A 338 9.41 25.86 27.43
CA GLN A 338 8.47 25.88 28.56
C GLN A 338 7.07 25.46 28.11
N LYS A 339 6.58 26.02 26.99
CA LYS A 339 5.27 25.69 26.41
C LYS A 339 5.17 24.23 25.96
N ILE A 340 6.18 23.69 25.28
CA ILE A 340 6.22 22.27 24.87
C ILE A 340 6.07 21.37 26.10
N GLY A 341 6.82 21.66 27.17
CA GLY A 341 6.75 20.86 28.39
C GLY A 341 5.38 20.93 29.08
N ALA A 342 4.81 22.13 29.17
CA ALA A 342 3.49 22.34 29.75
C ALA A 342 2.37 21.61 28.97
N ILE A 343 2.38 21.72 27.63
CA ILE A 343 1.44 20.99 26.76
C ILE A 343 1.58 19.48 26.97
N ARG A 344 2.82 18.98 27.08
CA ARG A 344 3.04 17.55 27.22
C ARG A 344 2.63 17.01 28.58
N ASP A 345 2.87 17.74 29.66
CA ASP A 345 2.33 17.41 30.99
C ASP A 345 0.79 17.43 30.98
N GLU A 346 0.17 18.39 30.27
CA GLU A 346 -1.30 18.44 30.15
C GLU A 346 -1.88 17.29 29.34
N ILE A 347 -1.27 16.89 28.22
CA ILE A 347 -1.68 15.68 27.47
C ILE A 347 -1.61 14.44 28.38
N GLU A 348 -0.59 14.34 29.25
CA GLU A 348 -0.49 13.22 30.19
C GLU A 348 -1.57 13.27 31.27
N ARG A 349 -1.87 14.47 31.79
CA ARG A 349 -2.96 14.68 32.75
C ARG A 349 -4.31 14.27 32.17
N LEU A 350 -4.63 14.72 30.95
CA LEU A 350 -5.87 14.36 30.24
C LEU A 350 -5.98 12.84 30.06
N ASN A 351 -4.89 12.19 29.64
CA ASN A 351 -4.85 10.73 29.49
C ASN A 351 -5.05 10.00 30.82
N ASN A 352 -4.37 10.42 31.89
CA ASN A 352 -4.45 9.76 33.19
C ASN A 352 -5.81 9.90 33.86
N LYS A 353 -6.55 10.98 33.57
CA LYS A 353 -7.93 11.16 34.01
C LYS A 353 -8.96 10.46 33.11
N GLY A 354 -8.53 9.83 32.02
CA GLY A 354 -9.44 9.20 31.05
C GLY A 354 -10.24 10.20 30.21
N GLU A 355 -9.83 11.47 30.19
CA GLU A 355 -10.49 12.53 29.40
C GLU A 355 -10.20 12.38 27.90
N ILE A 356 -9.10 11.72 27.53
CA ILE A 356 -8.76 11.38 26.14
C ILE A 356 -8.48 9.88 26.00
N SER A 357 -8.83 9.32 24.85
CA SER A 357 -8.54 7.93 24.49
C SER A 357 -7.06 7.74 24.09
N LYS A 358 -6.63 6.48 23.93
CA LYS A 358 -5.29 6.17 23.40
C LYS A 358 -5.08 6.69 21.96
N GLU A 359 -6.12 6.61 21.12
CA GLU A 359 -6.08 7.16 19.75
C GLU A 359 -5.96 8.68 19.81
N GLU A 360 -6.80 9.35 20.61
CA GLU A 360 -6.77 10.80 20.79
C GLU A 360 -5.42 11.28 21.35
N LYS A 361 -4.81 10.54 22.28
CA LYS A 361 -3.44 10.81 22.76
C LYS A 361 -2.43 10.76 21.61
N SER A 362 -2.47 9.73 20.77
CA SER A 362 -1.57 9.61 19.60
C SER A 362 -1.75 10.78 18.62
N VAL A 363 -2.99 11.23 18.40
CA VAL A 363 -3.31 12.40 17.56
C VAL A 363 -2.70 13.68 18.13
N LEU A 364 -2.91 13.96 19.42
CA LEU A 364 -2.39 15.16 20.08
C LEU A 364 -0.85 15.16 20.17
N LEU A 365 -0.25 14.00 20.47
CA LEU A 365 1.21 13.84 20.48
C LEU A 365 1.82 14.03 19.09
N THR A 366 1.17 13.51 18.05
CA THR A 366 1.60 13.72 16.66
C THR A 366 1.52 15.20 16.29
N SER A 367 0.43 15.89 16.65
CA SER A 367 0.31 17.33 16.47
C SER A 367 1.45 18.11 17.14
N LEU A 368 1.76 17.78 18.39
CA LEU A 368 2.87 18.38 19.13
C LEU A 368 4.22 18.15 18.43
N VAL A 369 4.50 16.92 18.00
CA VAL A 369 5.75 16.57 17.31
C VAL A 369 5.94 17.37 16.02
N TYR A 370 4.88 17.57 15.24
CA TYR A 370 4.95 18.36 14.01
C TYR A 370 5.08 19.86 14.30
N ALA A 371 4.44 20.36 15.37
CA ALA A 371 4.64 21.74 15.83
C ALA A 371 6.10 21.99 16.26
N ILE A 372 6.69 21.02 16.97
CA ILE A 372 8.10 21.06 17.41
C ILE A 372 9.04 21.21 16.20
N ASP A 373 8.82 20.48 15.11
CA ASP A 373 9.65 20.60 13.91
C ASP A 373 9.72 22.01 13.32
N LYS A 374 8.62 22.77 13.45
CA LYS A 374 8.52 24.13 12.89
C LYS A 374 9.30 25.15 13.73
N VAL A 375 9.36 24.94 15.04
CA VAL A 375 10.04 25.85 15.98
C VAL A 375 11.46 25.41 16.34
N ALA A 376 11.87 24.19 15.95
CA ALA A 376 13.20 23.67 16.23
C ALA A 376 14.30 24.42 15.46
N ASN A 377 15.30 24.91 16.19
CA ASN A 377 16.48 25.59 15.66
C ASN A 377 17.54 24.60 15.12
N THR A 378 17.16 23.80 14.12
CA THR A 378 18.00 22.74 13.53
C THR A 378 18.05 22.80 12.01
N VAL A 379 18.96 22.03 11.40
CA VAL A 379 19.16 21.96 9.93
C VAL A 379 18.37 20.86 9.22
N GLY A 380 17.68 19.99 9.96
CA GLY A 380 16.91 18.91 9.33
C GLY A 380 16.38 17.91 10.34
N HIS A 381 17.15 17.78 11.40
CA HIS A 381 17.15 16.68 12.35
C HIS A 381 17.77 17.19 13.67
N TYR A 382 17.70 16.40 14.73
CA TYR A 382 18.07 16.83 16.08
C TYR A 382 19.49 16.43 16.51
N GLU A 383 20.33 15.90 15.60
CA GLU A 383 21.74 15.59 15.90
C GLU A 383 22.56 16.81 16.39
N ALA A 384 22.16 18.03 16.00
CA ALA A 384 22.74 19.29 16.45
C ALA A 384 21.73 20.44 16.30
N TYR A 385 21.95 21.53 17.04
CA TYR A 385 21.23 22.80 16.91
C TYR A 385 22.17 23.90 16.41
N ARG A 386 21.59 24.96 15.84
CA ARG A 386 22.35 26.13 15.35
C ARG A 386 22.72 27.03 16.53
N LYS A 387 23.93 27.61 16.52
CA LYS A 387 24.41 28.49 17.60
C LYS A 387 23.56 29.76 17.73
N LYS A 388 23.18 30.35 16.60
CA LYS A 388 22.26 31.49 16.57
C LYS A 388 20.84 30.96 16.51
N LEU A 389 19.97 31.52 17.35
CA LEU A 389 18.58 31.14 17.46
C LEU A 389 17.78 32.02 16.50
N ASP A 390 17.65 31.55 15.26
CA ASP A 390 17.04 32.34 14.17
C ASP A 390 15.51 32.20 14.14
N THR A 391 14.96 31.15 14.77
CA THR A 391 13.51 30.87 14.76
C THR A 391 12.84 31.45 16.00
N ILE A 392 12.10 32.54 15.82
CA ILE A 392 11.29 33.21 16.87
C ILE A 392 9.79 32.88 16.77
N GLN A 393 9.41 31.98 15.87
CA GLN A 393 8.03 31.57 15.72
C GLN A 393 7.54 30.85 16.98
N GLY A 394 6.36 31.23 17.48
CA GLY A 394 5.70 30.55 18.60
C GLY A 394 5.20 29.17 18.22
N LEU A 395 5.28 28.22 19.15
CA LEU A 395 4.72 26.89 19.01
C LEU A 395 3.20 26.95 18.82
N ARG A 396 2.71 26.28 17.77
CA ARG A 396 1.29 26.11 17.47
C ARG A 396 1.00 24.70 16.98
N LEU A 397 0.10 24.01 17.66
CA LEU A 397 -0.44 22.71 17.30
C LEU A 397 -1.53 22.88 16.22
N LEU A 398 -1.58 21.94 15.28
CA LEU A 398 -2.60 21.83 14.23
C LEU A 398 -3.26 20.45 14.29
N VAL A 399 -4.53 20.36 13.91
CA VAL A 399 -5.26 19.08 13.95
C VAL A 399 -4.83 18.19 12.78
N PRO A 400 -4.37 16.94 13.01
CA PRO A 400 -4.13 15.96 11.94
C PRO A 400 -5.35 15.72 11.05
N ASP A 401 -5.16 15.81 9.73
CA ASP A 401 -6.18 15.47 8.73
C ASP A 401 -6.21 13.96 8.49
N ILE A 402 -6.95 13.24 9.33
CA ILE A 402 -6.98 11.77 9.33
C ILE A 402 -8.21 11.29 8.55
N ASP A 403 -7.98 10.43 7.56
CA ASP A 403 -9.04 9.67 6.88
C ASP A 403 -9.24 8.31 7.56
N VAL A 404 -10.10 8.29 8.58
CA VAL A 404 -10.40 7.08 9.37
C VAL A 404 -11.05 5.96 8.54
N LYS A 405 -11.66 6.27 7.39
CA LYS A 405 -12.36 5.28 6.57
C LYS A 405 -11.41 4.22 6.00
N ASN A 406 -10.16 4.61 5.75
CA ASN A 406 -9.15 3.71 5.20
C ASN A 406 -8.43 2.91 6.30
N ASN A 407 -8.56 3.31 7.56
CA ASN A 407 -7.78 2.75 8.67
C ASN A 407 -8.40 1.50 9.32
N ALA A 408 -9.61 1.09 8.93
CA ALA A 408 -10.37 0.06 9.61
C ALA A 408 -9.59 -1.27 9.78
N ASN A 409 -8.87 -1.67 8.73
CA ASN A 409 -8.17 -2.97 8.66
C ASN A 409 -6.66 -2.87 8.93
N ASN A 410 -6.14 -1.67 9.21
CA ASN A 410 -4.71 -1.44 9.35
C ASN A 410 -4.14 -2.01 10.66
N GLU A 411 -2.88 -2.43 10.60
CA GLU A 411 -2.11 -2.95 11.73
C GLU A 411 -0.80 -2.17 11.89
N ILE A 412 -0.59 -1.63 13.08
CA ILE A 412 0.57 -0.79 13.39
C ILE A 412 1.41 -1.48 14.46
N TYR A 413 2.69 -1.66 14.19
CA TYR A 413 3.63 -2.35 15.06
C TYR A 413 4.80 -1.45 15.48
N GLN A 414 5.37 -1.76 16.64
CA GLN A 414 6.61 -1.18 17.14
C GLN A 414 7.60 -2.30 17.48
N LYS A 415 8.13 -2.96 16.45
CA LYS A 415 9.01 -4.12 16.58
C LYS A 415 10.25 -3.98 15.72
N ASP A 416 11.31 -4.70 16.09
CA ASP A 416 12.44 -4.93 15.17
C ASP A 416 11.89 -5.56 13.88
N ALA A 417 12.20 -4.95 12.74
CA ALA A 417 11.64 -5.36 11.44
C ALA A 417 11.93 -6.82 11.10
N ASN A 418 13.12 -7.32 11.46
CA ASN A 418 13.47 -8.71 11.23
C ASN A 418 12.62 -9.63 12.11
N GLN A 419 12.31 -9.27 13.35
CA GLN A 419 11.41 -10.06 14.18
C GLN A 419 9.99 -10.06 13.61
N LEU A 420 9.48 -8.87 13.26
CA LEU A 420 8.11 -8.73 12.76
C LEU A 420 7.86 -9.51 11.46
N VAL A 421 8.82 -9.52 10.53
CA VAL A 421 8.65 -10.19 9.23
C VAL A 421 8.33 -11.68 9.35
N ARG A 422 8.75 -12.32 10.45
CA ARG A 422 8.51 -13.75 10.73
C ARG A 422 7.06 -14.04 11.12
N GLU A 423 6.40 -13.04 11.69
CA GLU A 423 5.03 -13.13 12.22
C GLU A 423 3.97 -12.74 11.18
N ILE A 424 4.32 -11.94 10.18
CA ILE A 424 3.36 -11.37 9.22
C ILE A 424 3.43 -12.03 7.83
N LYS A 425 2.35 -11.84 7.07
CA LYS A 425 2.27 -12.12 5.62
C LYS A 425 1.63 -10.92 4.94
N CYS A 426 2.13 -10.55 3.77
CA CYS A 426 1.57 -9.45 2.97
C CYS A 426 1.66 -9.78 1.47
N ASP A 427 1.00 -9.00 0.63
CA ASP A 427 1.17 -9.14 -0.82
C ASP A 427 2.39 -8.35 -1.28
N VAL A 428 2.48 -7.08 -0.86
CA VAL A 428 3.57 -6.17 -1.19
C VAL A 428 4.30 -5.76 0.09
N LEU A 429 5.60 -6.03 0.15
CA LEU A 429 6.49 -5.58 1.22
C LEU A 429 7.40 -4.46 0.70
N TYR A 430 7.32 -3.30 1.32
CA TYR A 430 8.20 -2.17 1.08
C TYR A 430 9.24 -2.04 2.21
N ILE A 431 10.50 -1.86 1.82
CA ILE A 431 11.67 -1.87 2.69
C ILE A 431 12.50 -0.61 2.42
N ASP A 432 12.64 0.25 3.42
CA ASP A 432 13.45 1.48 3.38
C ASP A 432 14.22 1.67 4.70
N PRO A 433 15.22 0.81 4.96
CA PRO A 433 15.92 0.82 6.24
C PRO A 433 16.84 2.04 6.34
N PRO A 434 17.27 2.45 7.54
CA PRO A 434 18.33 3.44 7.67
C PRO A 434 19.67 2.81 7.22
N TYR A 435 20.08 3.06 5.98
CA TYR A 435 21.15 2.33 5.28
C TYR A 435 22.54 2.98 5.31
N ASN A 436 22.73 4.03 6.11
CA ASN A 436 24.03 4.66 6.30
C ASN A 436 24.41 4.65 7.79
N SER A 437 25.56 5.24 8.15
CA SER A 437 26.03 5.21 9.55
C SER A 437 25.21 6.09 10.49
N ARG A 438 24.19 6.81 10.01
CA ARG A 438 23.34 7.68 10.84
C ARG A 438 22.27 6.84 11.53
N GLN A 439 22.41 6.73 12.84
CA GLN A 439 21.38 6.17 13.70
C GLN A 439 20.23 7.16 13.81
N TYR A 440 19.02 6.75 13.41
CA TYR A 440 17.84 7.62 13.54
C TYR A 440 17.49 7.87 15.00
N GLY A 441 17.71 6.91 15.90
CA GLY A 441 17.63 7.12 17.35
C GLY A 441 18.55 8.24 17.85
N ASP A 442 19.73 8.43 17.25
CA ASP A 442 20.62 9.55 17.54
C ASP A 442 20.17 10.87 16.91
N SER A 443 19.41 10.81 15.83
CA SER A 443 18.92 11.96 15.06
C SER A 443 17.60 12.51 15.56
N TYR A 444 16.82 11.70 16.30
CA TYR A 444 15.51 12.05 16.84
C TYR A 444 15.40 11.84 18.35
N HIS A 445 16.51 11.62 19.06
CA HIS A 445 16.55 11.39 20.51
C HIS A 445 15.70 12.38 21.32
N LEU A 446 15.68 13.66 20.92
CA LEU A 446 14.93 14.70 21.60
C LEU A 446 13.42 14.40 21.54
N LEU A 447 12.93 13.95 20.38
CA LEU A 447 11.53 13.62 20.19
C LEU A 447 11.15 12.34 20.92
N GLU A 448 12.04 11.35 20.97
CA GLU A 448 11.84 10.15 21.79
C GLU A 448 11.65 10.51 23.27
N ASN A 449 12.43 11.46 23.80
CA ASN A 449 12.28 11.93 25.18
C ASN A 449 10.91 12.62 25.40
N ILE A 450 10.44 13.41 24.44
CA ILE A 450 9.16 14.14 24.53
C ILE A 450 7.97 13.18 24.40
N ILE A 451 8.05 12.20 23.52
CA ILE A 451 6.96 11.26 23.27
C ILE A 451 6.83 10.26 24.42
N THR A 452 7.92 9.59 24.79
CA THR A 452 7.91 8.62 25.90
C THR A 452 7.65 9.27 27.25
N TRP A 453 8.01 10.55 27.38
CA TRP A 453 7.87 11.36 28.58
C TRP A 453 8.50 10.77 29.84
N LYS A 454 9.51 9.90 29.66
CA LYS A 454 10.30 9.29 30.75
C LYS A 454 11.33 10.27 31.37
N LYS A 455 11.49 11.45 30.77
CA LYS A 455 12.38 12.53 31.23
C LYS A 455 13.81 12.06 31.56
N PRO A 456 14.50 11.32 30.67
CA PRO A 456 15.82 10.77 30.96
C PRO A 456 16.88 11.88 31.07
N ARG A 457 17.95 11.63 31.83
CA ARG A 457 19.13 12.51 31.84
C ARG A 457 19.74 12.61 30.44
N VAL A 458 20.22 13.80 30.09
CA VAL A 458 20.90 14.08 28.83
C VAL A 458 22.37 14.46 29.03
N GLU A 459 23.19 14.26 27.99
CA GLU A 459 24.64 14.49 28.01
C GLU A 459 25.16 15.08 26.70
N GLY A 460 26.36 15.68 26.78
CA GLY A 460 27.08 16.24 25.64
C GLY A 460 26.44 17.50 25.06
N VAL A 461 27.12 18.09 24.06
CA VAL A 461 26.70 19.36 23.45
C VAL A 461 25.31 19.26 22.79
N ALA A 462 25.03 18.13 22.13
CA ALA A 462 23.74 17.85 21.50
C ALA A 462 22.67 17.35 22.48
N LYS A 463 22.98 17.24 23.78
CA LYS A 463 22.03 16.90 24.84
C LYS A 463 21.29 15.58 24.54
N LYS A 464 22.05 14.54 24.18
CA LYS A 464 21.51 13.22 23.85
C LYS A 464 21.15 12.48 25.13
N MET A 465 20.11 11.64 25.09
CA MET A 465 19.80 10.79 26.25
C MET A 465 20.96 9.82 26.52
N VAL A 466 21.31 9.62 27.79
CA VAL A 466 22.48 8.81 28.19
C VAL A 466 22.33 7.36 27.73
N ASN A 467 21.21 6.70 28.06
CA ASN A 467 20.94 5.31 27.66
C ASN A 467 20.02 5.23 26.43
N ARG A 468 20.62 5.00 25.24
CA ARG A 468 19.91 4.92 23.93
C ARG A 468 20.29 3.73 23.07
N ALA A 469 20.93 2.71 23.64
CA ALA A 469 21.37 1.55 22.88
C ALA A 469 20.20 0.81 22.19
N HIS A 470 19.04 0.78 22.86
CA HIS A 470 17.80 0.18 22.36
C HIS A 470 17.21 0.88 21.12
N LEU A 471 17.62 2.13 20.81
CA LEU A 471 17.15 2.88 19.64
C LEU A 471 18.05 2.68 18.40
N LYS A 472 19.11 1.87 18.52
CA LYS A 472 20.06 1.65 17.43
C LYS A 472 19.55 0.60 16.45
N SER A 473 19.62 0.92 15.16
CA SER A 473 19.35 -0.02 14.08
C SER A 473 20.59 -0.81 13.70
N ARG A 474 20.40 -2.11 13.47
CA ARG A 474 21.41 -3.02 12.90
C ARG A 474 21.82 -2.65 11.47
N TYR A 475 20.97 -1.92 10.76
CA TYR A 475 21.22 -1.47 9.39
C TYR A 475 22.23 -0.31 9.30
N CYS A 476 22.58 0.33 10.43
CA CYS A 476 23.54 1.43 10.48
C CYS A 476 24.94 1.02 10.99
N ILE A 477 25.15 -0.25 11.34
CA ILE A 477 26.42 -0.76 11.88
C ILE A 477 27.07 -1.76 10.91
N LYS A 478 28.26 -2.29 11.27
CA LYS A 478 28.90 -3.37 10.52
C LYS A 478 28.02 -4.64 10.60
N GLY A 479 27.79 -5.30 9.47
CA GLY A 479 26.89 -6.46 9.38
C GLY A 479 25.45 -6.12 8.97
N ALA A 480 25.21 -4.91 8.44
CA ALA A 480 23.90 -4.51 7.90
C ALA A 480 23.41 -5.42 6.76
N ASP A 481 24.34 -5.94 5.95
CA ASP A 481 24.09 -6.93 4.91
C ASP A 481 23.57 -8.27 5.47
N ASN A 482 24.14 -8.75 6.59
CA ASN A 482 23.63 -9.94 7.28
C ASN A 482 22.24 -9.72 7.86
N ALA A 483 21.98 -8.52 8.42
CA ALA A 483 20.65 -8.17 8.91
C ALA A 483 19.64 -8.11 7.75
N PHE A 484 20.01 -7.56 6.60
CA PHE A 484 19.17 -7.53 5.42
C PHE A 484 18.92 -8.93 4.85
N GLU A 485 19.94 -9.79 4.79
CA GLU A 485 19.80 -11.18 4.35
C GLU A 485 18.85 -11.97 5.26
N ASP A 486 18.99 -11.84 6.58
CA ASP A 486 18.07 -12.43 7.55
C ASP A 486 16.63 -11.93 7.36
N LEU A 487 16.44 -10.64 7.10
CA LEU A 487 15.12 -10.08 6.82
C LEU A 487 14.51 -10.77 5.60
N ILE A 488 15.19 -10.72 4.46
CA ILE A 488 14.69 -11.22 3.16
C ILE A 488 14.39 -12.73 3.20
N GLN A 489 15.24 -13.53 3.86
CA GLN A 489 15.01 -14.98 3.99
C GLN A 489 13.67 -15.29 4.67
N ASN A 490 13.30 -14.51 5.70
CA ASN A 490 12.11 -14.74 6.51
C ASN A 490 10.85 -14.04 5.97
N VAL A 491 10.96 -13.26 4.89
CA VAL A 491 9.80 -12.61 4.25
C VAL A 491 8.79 -13.63 3.75
N LYS A 492 7.51 -13.40 4.08
CA LYS A 492 6.34 -14.05 3.48
C LYS A 492 5.54 -13.00 2.69
N ALA A 493 6.00 -12.67 1.49
CA ALA A 493 5.37 -11.71 0.59
C ALA A 493 5.37 -12.21 -0.85
N LYS A 494 4.50 -11.66 -1.71
CA LYS A 494 4.51 -11.93 -3.17
C LYS A 494 5.48 -11.01 -3.90
N HIS A 495 5.57 -9.76 -3.43
CA HIS A 495 6.39 -8.71 -4.00
C HIS A 495 7.21 -8.05 -2.90
N ILE A 496 8.49 -7.78 -3.19
CA ILE A 496 9.38 -7.03 -2.30
C ILE A 496 9.92 -5.83 -3.08
N LEU A 497 9.80 -4.64 -2.50
CA LEU A 497 10.38 -3.41 -3.00
C LEU A 497 11.36 -2.87 -1.97
N VAL A 498 12.58 -2.59 -2.39
CA VAL A 498 13.63 -2.03 -1.52
C VAL A 498 14.06 -0.69 -2.08
N SER A 499 13.75 0.39 -1.36
CA SER A 499 14.29 1.71 -1.68
C SER A 499 15.71 1.83 -1.14
N TYR A 500 16.63 2.22 -2.00
CA TYR A 500 18.03 2.41 -1.64
C TYR A 500 18.67 3.47 -2.54
N ASN A 501 19.41 4.41 -1.95
CA ASN A 501 20.06 5.45 -2.73
C ASN A 501 21.51 5.10 -3.09
N ASN A 502 21.98 5.62 -4.23
CA ASN A 502 23.40 5.54 -4.59
C ASN A 502 24.17 6.62 -3.84
N THR A 503 24.65 6.30 -2.64
CA THR A 503 25.61 7.13 -1.90
C THR A 503 27.01 6.53 -1.89
N GLY A 504 27.38 5.83 -2.97
CA GLY A 504 28.76 5.43 -3.24
C GLY A 504 29.69 6.65 -3.35
N GLU A 505 30.72 6.65 -2.51
CA GLU A 505 31.85 7.61 -2.46
C GLU A 505 31.52 9.11 -2.36
N LYS A 506 30.77 9.51 -1.32
CA LYS A 506 30.73 10.93 -0.91
C LYS A 506 31.85 11.25 0.08
N LYS A 507 32.31 12.51 0.09
CA LYS A 507 33.32 13.08 1.03
C LYS A 507 33.02 12.90 2.53
N ASN A 508 31.81 12.48 2.92
CA ASN A 508 31.40 12.31 4.31
C ASN A 508 31.10 10.83 4.63
N VAL A 509 32.06 10.16 5.28
CA VAL A 509 32.07 8.73 5.62
C VAL A 509 30.78 8.23 6.28
N ARG A 510 30.08 9.09 7.04
CA ARG A 510 28.82 8.71 7.71
C ARG A 510 27.65 8.48 6.75
N SER A 511 27.69 9.08 5.57
CA SER A 511 26.60 9.02 4.58
C SER A 511 26.75 7.89 3.58
N ASN A 512 27.84 7.12 3.65
CA ASN A 512 28.09 6.00 2.76
C ASN A 512 27.09 4.87 3.05
N ALA A 513 26.53 4.32 1.97
CA ALA A 513 25.74 3.10 1.98
C ALA A 513 26.49 1.96 2.69
N LYS A 514 25.77 1.21 3.54
CA LYS A 514 26.31 0.05 4.28
C LYS A 514 26.21 -1.27 3.53
N ILE A 515 25.41 -1.33 2.48
CA ILE A 515 25.15 -2.53 1.68
C ILE A 515 25.36 -2.11 0.22
N SER A 516 26.18 -2.86 -0.52
CA SER A 516 26.37 -2.58 -1.95
C SER A 516 25.17 -3.06 -2.76
N ASP A 517 24.97 -2.50 -3.95
CA ASP A 517 23.86 -2.89 -4.81
C ASP A 517 23.98 -4.34 -5.26
N GLU A 518 25.20 -4.80 -5.56
CA GLU A 518 25.48 -6.19 -5.92
C GLU A 518 25.06 -7.13 -4.79
N ARG A 519 25.29 -6.73 -3.52
CA ARG A 519 24.88 -7.52 -2.36
C ARG A 519 23.37 -7.51 -2.17
N ILE A 520 22.69 -6.37 -2.35
CA ILE A 520 21.21 -6.29 -2.30
C ILE A 520 20.61 -7.22 -3.36
N ILE A 521 21.06 -7.11 -4.61
CA ILE A 521 20.58 -7.93 -5.73
C ILE A 521 20.85 -9.42 -5.46
N ALA A 522 22.04 -9.79 -5.00
CA ALA A 522 22.39 -11.17 -4.70
C ALA A 522 21.46 -11.77 -3.62
N ILE A 523 21.18 -11.01 -2.55
CA ILE A 523 20.27 -11.44 -1.48
C ILE A 523 18.83 -11.60 -2.02
N LEU A 524 18.34 -10.64 -2.81
CA LEU A 524 16.99 -10.70 -3.36
C LEU A 524 16.81 -11.84 -4.39
N LYS A 525 17.84 -12.16 -5.19
CA LYS A 525 17.83 -13.29 -6.14
C LYS A 525 17.72 -14.66 -5.47
N ASN A 526 18.09 -14.76 -4.19
CA ASN A 526 17.85 -15.97 -3.41
C ASN A 526 16.35 -16.18 -3.13
N LYS A 527 15.52 -15.14 -3.23
CA LYS A 527 14.07 -15.17 -2.96
C LYS A 527 13.20 -15.14 -4.24
N GLY A 528 13.70 -14.56 -5.33
CA GLY A 528 12.95 -14.51 -6.58
C GLY A 528 13.60 -13.71 -7.71
N ASP A 529 12.79 -13.31 -8.69
CA ASP A 529 13.25 -12.58 -9.87
C ASP A 529 13.39 -11.09 -9.55
N VAL A 530 14.54 -10.50 -9.89
CA VAL A 530 14.90 -9.13 -9.48
C VAL A 530 15.02 -8.20 -10.68
N GLU A 531 14.37 -7.04 -10.58
CA GLU A 531 14.49 -5.90 -11.49
C GLU A 531 14.86 -4.64 -10.71
N VAL A 532 15.63 -3.73 -11.32
CA VAL A 532 16.07 -2.48 -10.67
C VAL A 532 15.52 -1.30 -11.45
N PHE A 533 14.88 -0.38 -10.74
CA PHE A 533 14.35 0.87 -11.26
C PHE A 533 15.15 2.04 -10.70
N GLU A 534 15.44 3.02 -11.54
CA GLU A 534 16.24 4.18 -11.15
C GLU A 534 15.53 5.49 -11.53
N ARG A 535 15.68 6.51 -10.68
CA ARG A 535 15.22 7.88 -10.95
C ARG A 535 16.22 8.90 -10.44
N ASP A 536 16.54 9.89 -11.27
CA ASP A 536 17.35 11.03 -10.85
C ASP A 536 16.65 11.85 -9.76
N TYR A 537 17.38 12.13 -8.69
CA TYR A 537 16.87 12.82 -7.51
C TYR A 537 17.84 13.91 -7.05
N LYS A 538 17.32 15.09 -6.68
CA LYS A 538 18.14 16.14 -6.03
C LYS A 538 18.13 15.92 -4.53
N GLY A 539 19.24 15.42 -3.98
CA GLY A 539 19.37 15.22 -2.53
C GLY A 539 19.39 16.52 -1.74
N PHE A 540 19.12 16.42 -0.43
CA PHE A 540 19.14 17.56 0.49
C PHE A 540 20.59 18.05 0.71
N THR A 541 20.85 19.33 0.41
CA THR A 541 22.16 19.97 0.62
C THR A 541 22.04 21.05 1.70
N ALA A 542 22.95 21.06 2.67
CA ALA A 542 22.98 22.05 3.75
C ALA A 542 23.70 23.38 3.35
N GLY A 543 23.77 23.66 2.05
CA GLY A 543 24.54 24.77 1.47
C GLY A 543 26.02 24.44 1.21
N LYS A 544 26.53 24.91 0.06
CA LYS A 544 27.89 24.76 -0.53
C LYS A 544 28.31 23.39 -1.10
N SER A 545 27.38 22.52 -1.46
CA SER A 545 27.71 21.34 -2.28
C SER A 545 26.70 21.20 -3.41
N ASP A 546 27.13 21.57 -4.61
CA ASP A 546 26.42 21.29 -5.86
C ASP A 546 26.80 19.87 -6.27
N THR A 547 26.03 18.87 -5.83
CA THR A 547 26.26 17.49 -6.23
C THR A 547 25.22 17.08 -7.25
N ALA A 548 25.58 17.18 -8.53
CA ALA A 548 24.96 16.38 -9.57
C ALA A 548 25.13 14.88 -9.23
N GLY A 549 24.09 14.06 -9.48
CA GLY A 549 24.18 12.59 -9.39
C GLY A 549 23.71 11.96 -8.07
N HIS A 550 22.51 12.22 -7.58
CA HIS A 550 21.86 11.30 -6.63
C HIS A 550 20.76 10.54 -7.35
N THR A 551 20.93 9.24 -7.48
CA THR A 551 19.92 8.37 -8.07
C THR A 551 19.23 7.62 -6.94
N GLU A 552 17.92 7.77 -6.86
CA GLU A 552 17.08 6.97 -5.98
C GLU A 552 16.69 5.72 -6.75
N ARG A 553 16.89 4.55 -6.13
CA ARG A 553 16.69 3.26 -6.77
C ARG A 553 15.72 2.41 -5.98
N VAL A 554 14.91 1.66 -6.71
CA VAL A 554 13.99 0.70 -6.14
C VAL A 554 14.33 -0.66 -6.73
N PHE A 555 14.77 -1.57 -5.87
CA PHE A 555 15.02 -2.97 -6.22
C PHE A 555 13.69 -3.72 -6.01
N TYR A 556 13.10 -4.16 -7.10
CA TYR A 556 11.89 -4.96 -7.10
C TYR A 556 12.26 -6.44 -7.17
N CYS A 557 11.64 -7.28 -6.33
CA CYS A 557 11.75 -8.72 -6.38
C CYS A 557 10.35 -9.35 -6.43
N LYS A 558 10.08 -10.13 -7.49
CA LYS A 558 8.92 -11.01 -7.58
C LYS A 558 9.29 -12.33 -6.91
N VAL A 559 8.67 -12.63 -5.76
CA VAL A 559 9.00 -13.81 -4.97
C VAL A 559 8.53 -15.08 -5.70
N THR A 560 9.45 -16.02 -5.91
CA THR A 560 9.18 -17.30 -6.58
C THR A 560 9.62 -18.51 -5.75
N LYS A 561 10.24 -18.28 -4.58
CA LYS A 561 10.83 -19.31 -3.71
C LYS A 561 10.36 -19.21 -2.26
#